data_AF-A0A7W0Z228-F1
#
_entry.id   AF-A0A7W0Z228-F1
#
_cell.length_a   1.000
_cell.length_b   1.000
_cell.length_c   1.000
_cell.angle_alpha   90.00
_cell.angle_beta   90.00
_cell.angle_gamma   90.00
#
_symmetry.space_group_name_H-M   'P 1'
#
loop_
_entity.id
_entity.type
_entity.pdbx_description
1 polymer ?
#
loop_
_entity_poly.entity_id
_entity_poly.type
_entity_poly.pdbx_seq_one_letter_code
_entity_poly.pdbx_strand_id
1 'polypeptide(L)'
;MHVYGAPATTEPDAQVKHGGKRSLRISADQPSDAAVGQEVTLRPRQWYRFTGWVRTRGLEPRDATVFGTFQIQRSGGQAVLAGGPNHKGDTDWTKVSIFFQAPPDGRARISVFFAGYGKGAGTAWFDDLALEAIDVAGVPVRVTREPLADAEINPYQYGQFIEYLADVVPAMWAGKLDDESFEGLSPYKFAYLKETDFREKPWYPSGAVNRAVYALTPTDPVSGNVAQEINAGGDTPCDVGISQDGISVRADRADVFSCYLRREGVSRPVEVRLHREGKVYASATFQPTAEWKKYTARLVASGTDHNATLSIRFEGPGRLWLDSASLMPEDAVGGWRPDVVEATRALEPGIIRFGGTALEVPDYGDFEWRDTIGDPDRRKPFRAWGGLQPTGPGLEEIVQFCHHVGAEPLICVRVTGRTPQDAAEQVQYFNGAADTPMGKLRAANG
;
A
#
# COMPACT_ATOMS: atom_id res chain seq x y z
N MET A 1 47.34 0.13 -9.98
CA MET A 1 46.94 -1.05 -9.18
C MET A 1 46.58 -0.55 -7.80
N HIS A 2 45.45 -0.99 -7.26
CA HIS A 2 45.09 -0.75 -5.85
C HIS A 2 45.23 -2.09 -5.12
N VAL A 3 45.97 -2.11 -4.02
CA VAL A 3 46.18 -3.32 -3.19
C VAL A 3 45.92 -2.97 -1.74
N TYR A 4 45.10 -3.77 -1.07
CA TYR A 4 44.90 -3.71 0.38
C TYR A 4 45.14 -5.10 0.98
N GLY A 5 46.12 -5.22 1.89
CA GLY A 5 46.53 -6.51 2.48
C GLY A 5 47.89 -7.01 1.97
N ALA A 6 48.08 -8.33 1.87
CA ALA A 6 49.31 -8.93 1.39
C ALA A 6 49.58 -8.54 -0.09
N PRO A 7 50.84 -8.36 -0.51
CA PRO A 7 51.14 -7.96 -1.88
C PRO A 7 50.72 -9.05 -2.87
N ALA A 8 49.84 -8.70 -3.80
CA ALA A 8 49.57 -9.50 -4.99
C ALA A 8 50.59 -9.16 -6.08
N THR A 9 51.00 -10.18 -6.84
CA THR A 9 51.84 -10.02 -8.03
C THR A 9 50.95 -9.77 -9.23
N THR A 10 51.26 -8.72 -10.01
CA THR A 10 50.61 -8.42 -11.29
C THR A 10 51.65 -8.36 -12.38
N GLU A 11 51.56 -9.25 -13.37
CA GLU A 11 52.58 -9.39 -14.41
C GLU A 11 51.98 -9.92 -15.72
N PRO A 12 52.62 -9.65 -16.87
CA PRO A 12 52.21 -10.27 -18.12
C PRO A 12 52.71 -11.73 -18.22
N ASP A 13 51.84 -12.65 -18.59
CA ASP A 13 52.14 -14.09 -18.71
C ASP A 13 52.13 -14.54 -20.17
N ALA A 14 53.25 -15.09 -20.64
CA ALA A 14 53.40 -15.57 -22.03
C ALA A 14 52.99 -17.04 -22.22
N GLN A 15 52.84 -17.81 -21.13
CA GLN A 15 52.51 -19.23 -21.15
C GLN A 15 51.00 -19.45 -21.07
N VAL A 16 50.31 -18.75 -20.17
CA VAL A 16 48.85 -18.83 -20.01
C VAL A 16 48.22 -17.61 -20.66
N LYS A 17 47.65 -17.78 -21.85
CA LYS A 17 46.98 -16.72 -22.61
C LYS A 17 45.79 -17.26 -23.39
N HIS A 18 44.85 -16.39 -23.73
CA HIS A 18 43.75 -16.70 -24.62
C HIS A 18 44.10 -16.28 -26.05
N GLY A 19 44.49 -15.01 -26.21
CA GLY A 19 44.85 -14.40 -27.48
C GLY A 19 46.27 -13.84 -27.50
N GLY A 20 46.75 -13.45 -28.68
CA GLY A 20 48.00 -12.69 -28.83
C GLY A 20 49.26 -13.36 -28.24
N LYS A 21 50.13 -12.54 -27.65
CA LYS A 21 51.46 -12.98 -27.15
C LYS A 21 51.48 -13.21 -25.64
N ARG A 22 50.66 -12.50 -24.86
CA ARG A 22 50.63 -12.52 -23.38
C ARG A 22 49.24 -12.14 -22.87
N SER A 23 48.88 -12.63 -21.67
CA SER A 23 47.72 -12.16 -20.89
C SER A 23 48.18 -11.39 -19.64
N LEU A 24 47.26 -10.74 -18.92
CA LEU A 24 47.52 -10.16 -17.60
C LEU A 24 47.27 -11.21 -16.51
N ARG A 25 48.29 -11.56 -15.75
CA ARG A 25 48.19 -12.43 -14.58
C ARG A 25 48.18 -11.61 -13.29
N ILE A 26 47.28 -11.95 -12.38
CA ILE A 26 47.27 -11.47 -11.00
C ILE A 26 47.26 -12.68 -10.07
N SER A 27 48.22 -12.78 -9.14
CA SER A 27 48.32 -13.90 -8.20
C SER A 27 48.71 -13.46 -6.80
N ALA A 28 48.21 -14.15 -5.79
CA ALA A 28 48.58 -13.95 -4.40
C ALA A 28 48.61 -15.28 -3.64
N ASP A 29 49.73 -15.59 -2.99
CA ASP A 29 49.89 -16.80 -2.15
C ASP A 29 49.26 -16.62 -0.76
N GLN A 30 48.99 -15.38 -0.36
CA GLN A 30 48.33 -14.99 0.87
C GLN A 30 47.13 -14.08 0.55
N PRO A 31 46.11 -14.00 1.43
CA PRO A 31 44.91 -13.22 1.17
C PRO A 31 45.20 -11.75 0.81
N SER A 32 44.74 -11.32 -0.36
CA SER A 32 44.95 -10.00 -0.93
C SER A 32 43.65 -9.47 -1.55
N ASP A 33 43.39 -8.17 -1.37
CA ASP A 33 42.44 -7.40 -2.18
C ASP A 33 43.26 -6.73 -3.29
N ALA A 34 43.02 -7.10 -4.54
CA ALA A 34 43.79 -6.63 -5.68
C ALA A 34 42.93 -6.44 -6.92
N ALA A 35 43.01 -5.23 -7.47
CA ALA A 35 42.41 -4.87 -8.74
C ALA A 35 43.31 -3.96 -9.58
N VAL A 36 43.20 -4.11 -10.89
CA VAL A 36 43.81 -3.20 -11.85
C VAL A 36 42.68 -2.52 -12.60
N GLY A 37 42.69 -1.18 -12.62
CA GLY A 37 41.68 -0.43 -13.33
C GLY A 37 42.27 0.66 -14.20
N GLN A 38 41.55 0.97 -15.28
CA GLN A 38 41.85 2.01 -16.23
C GLN A 38 40.68 2.99 -16.30
N GLU A 39 40.98 4.28 -16.24
CA GLU A 39 40.00 5.34 -16.49
C GLU A 39 39.78 5.47 -18.00
N VAL A 40 38.52 5.61 -18.40
CA VAL A 40 38.09 5.74 -19.79
C VAL A 40 37.14 6.93 -19.95
N THR A 41 37.30 7.63 -21.07
CA THR A 41 36.40 8.72 -21.49
C THR A 41 35.46 8.18 -22.56
N LEU A 42 34.16 8.32 -22.31
CA LEU A 42 33.06 7.77 -23.08
C LEU A 42 32.13 8.91 -23.53
N ARG A 43 31.32 8.66 -24.56
CA ARG A 43 30.25 9.58 -24.93
C ARG A 43 29.18 9.56 -23.82
N PRO A 44 28.82 10.71 -23.21
CA PRO A 44 27.81 10.74 -22.16
C PRO A 44 26.50 10.05 -22.58
N ARG A 45 25.93 9.24 -21.68
CA ARG A 45 24.66 8.50 -21.88
C ARG A 45 24.63 7.50 -23.03
N GLN A 46 25.74 7.29 -23.74
CA GLN A 46 25.88 6.25 -24.76
C GLN A 46 25.95 4.88 -24.08
N TRP A 47 25.31 3.88 -24.68
CA TRP A 47 25.46 2.49 -24.26
C TRP A 47 26.75 1.89 -24.80
N TYR A 48 27.40 1.07 -23.97
CA TYR A 48 28.61 0.35 -24.31
C TYR A 48 28.50 -1.14 -23.93
N ARG A 49 29.18 -1.97 -24.70
CA ARG A 49 29.49 -3.36 -24.37
C ARG A 49 30.98 -3.46 -24.04
N PHE A 50 31.28 -3.90 -22.83
CA PHE A 50 32.61 -4.35 -22.44
C PHE A 50 32.68 -5.87 -22.55
N THR A 51 33.76 -6.41 -23.12
CA THR A 51 34.04 -7.85 -23.09
C THR A 51 35.46 -8.13 -22.65
N GLY A 52 35.68 -9.26 -22.00
CA GLY A 52 37.01 -9.75 -21.66
C GLY A 52 36.99 -11.23 -21.34
N TRP A 53 38.12 -11.89 -21.51
CA TRP A 53 38.29 -13.29 -21.12
C TRP A 53 38.94 -13.39 -19.75
N VAL A 54 38.44 -14.31 -18.93
CA VAL A 54 39.00 -14.58 -17.60
C VAL A 54 39.23 -16.07 -17.41
N ARG A 55 40.30 -16.41 -16.70
CA ARG A 55 40.64 -17.76 -16.26
C ARG A 55 41.15 -17.71 -14.83
N THR A 56 40.88 -18.73 -14.03
CA THR A 56 41.34 -18.80 -12.63
C THR A 56 42.03 -20.13 -12.35
N ARG A 57 42.98 -20.14 -11.41
CA ARG A 57 43.57 -21.34 -10.79
C ARG A 57 43.63 -21.16 -9.28
N GLY A 58 43.04 -22.11 -8.55
CA GLY A 58 43.00 -22.13 -7.09
C GLY A 58 42.49 -20.82 -6.50
N LEU A 59 41.62 -20.09 -7.21
CA LEU A 59 41.16 -18.79 -6.73
C LEU A 59 40.14 -18.97 -5.61
N GLU A 60 40.58 -18.73 -4.39
CA GLU A 60 39.76 -18.78 -3.19
C GLU A 60 39.40 -17.37 -2.74
N PRO A 61 38.14 -16.93 -2.89
CA PRO A 61 37.77 -15.54 -2.60
C PRO A 61 37.64 -15.21 -1.12
N ARG A 62 37.56 -16.22 -0.23
CA ARG A 62 37.30 -16.07 1.21
C ARG A 62 36.12 -15.12 1.52
N ASP A 63 36.39 -13.89 1.95
CA ASP A 63 35.41 -12.85 2.27
C ASP A 63 35.19 -11.83 1.14
N ALA A 64 35.95 -11.92 0.03
CA ALA A 64 35.77 -11.08 -1.13
C ALA A 64 34.40 -11.32 -1.79
N THR A 65 33.70 -10.23 -2.08
CA THR A 65 32.40 -10.27 -2.76
C THR A 65 32.54 -10.18 -4.28
N VAL A 66 33.70 -9.77 -4.77
CA VAL A 66 34.02 -9.61 -6.20
C VAL A 66 35.35 -10.29 -6.48
N PHE A 67 35.39 -11.25 -7.40
CA PHE A 67 36.59 -12.07 -7.62
C PHE A 67 36.60 -12.74 -8.99
N GLY A 68 37.80 -12.81 -9.58
CA GLY A 68 38.02 -13.36 -10.93
C GLY A 68 37.06 -12.76 -11.96
N THR A 69 36.88 -11.44 -11.96
CA THR A 69 35.84 -10.81 -12.78
C THR A 69 36.19 -9.37 -13.19
N PHE A 70 35.24 -8.70 -13.84
CA PHE A 70 35.34 -7.33 -14.30
C PHE A 70 34.26 -6.47 -13.66
N GLN A 71 34.57 -5.21 -13.39
CA GLN A 71 33.58 -4.21 -13.01
C GLN A 71 33.77 -2.92 -13.80
N ILE A 72 32.64 -2.29 -14.11
CA ILE A 72 32.58 -0.94 -14.61
C ILE A 72 32.11 -0.06 -13.47
N GLN A 73 32.87 0.98 -13.17
CA GLN A 73 32.68 1.85 -12.02
C GLN A 73 32.63 3.31 -12.47
N ARG A 74 32.05 4.20 -11.66
CA ARG A 74 32.28 5.65 -11.80
C ARG A 74 33.78 5.95 -11.64
N SER A 75 34.23 7.03 -12.27
CA SER A 75 35.62 7.47 -12.17
C SER A 75 36.11 7.52 -10.72
N GLY A 76 37.32 7.02 -10.47
CA GLY A 76 37.86 6.90 -9.11
C GLY A 76 37.28 5.75 -8.26
N GLY A 77 36.41 4.90 -8.82
CA GLY A 77 35.86 3.73 -8.12
C GLY A 77 34.73 4.05 -7.13
N GLN A 78 34.08 5.21 -7.26
CA GLN A 78 33.09 5.71 -6.29
C GLN A 78 31.78 4.90 -6.23
N ALA A 79 31.40 4.25 -7.32
CA ALA A 79 30.18 3.44 -7.40
C ALA A 79 30.30 2.42 -8.54
N VAL A 80 29.69 1.26 -8.37
CA VAL A 80 29.58 0.23 -9.42
C VAL A 80 28.45 0.64 -10.39
N LEU A 81 28.75 0.64 -11.69
CA LEU A 81 27.79 0.85 -12.76
C LEU A 81 27.27 -0.47 -13.33
N ALA A 82 28.16 -1.46 -13.46
CA ALA A 82 27.84 -2.81 -13.90
C ALA A 82 28.98 -3.78 -13.52
N GLY A 83 28.70 -5.08 -13.46
CA GLY A 83 29.69 -6.11 -13.11
C GLY A 83 29.47 -7.40 -13.88
N GLY A 84 30.54 -8.19 -14.01
CA GLY A 84 30.51 -9.54 -14.57
C GLY A 84 30.25 -10.60 -13.50
N PRO A 85 29.97 -11.86 -13.91
CA PRO A 85 29.87 -12.98 -12.97
C PRO A 85 31.23 -13.25 -12.33
N ASN A 86 31.22 -13.71 -11.08
CA ASN A 86 32.43 -14.08 -10.36
C ASN A 86 32.94 -15.48 -10.77
N HIS A 87 34.26 -15.68 -10.78
CA HIS A 87 34.90 -16.97 -11.11
C HIS A 87 35.82 -17.39 -9.97
N LYS A 88 35.71 -18.63 -9.50
CA LYS A 88 36.49 -19.19 -8.36
C LYS A 88 37.04 -20.57 -8.69
N GLY A 89 38.02 -21.01 -7.91
CA GLY A 89 38.69 -22.30 -8.11
C GLY A 89 39.44 -22.35 -9.44
N ASP A 90 39.41 -23.51 -10.08
CA ASP A 90 39.98 -23.74 -11.40
C ASP A 90 38.92 -23.57 -12.48
N THR A 91 39.17 -22.68 -13.44
CA THR A 91 38.31 -22.47 -14.60
C THR A 91 39.11 -22.53 -15.89
N ASP A 92 38.43 -22.83 -17.00
CA ASP A 92 38.93 -22.52 -18.33
C ASP A 92 38.56 -21.09 -18.74
N TRP A 93 39.16 -20.63 -19.83
CA TRP A 93 38.89 -19.29 -20.35
C TRP A 93 37.40 -19.10 -20.60
N THR A 94 36.82 -18.13 -19.90
CA THR A 94 35.40 -17.78 -19.98
C THR A 94 35.27 -16.35 -20.47
N LYS A 95 34.45 -16.13 -21.51
CA LYS A 95 34.18 -14.80 -22.03
C LYS A 95 33.10 -14.12 -21.20
N VAL A 96 33.42 -12.97 -20.63
CA VAL A 96 32.46 -12.11 -19.93
C VAL A 96 32.01 -10.99 -20.86
N SER A 97 30.72 -10.69 -20.85
CA SER A 97 30.13 -9.53 -21.54
C SER A 97 29.33 -8.69 -20.56
N ILE A 98 29.63 -7.40 -20.47
CA ILE A 98 28.98 -6.45 -19.57
C ILE A 98 28.41 -5.30 -20.41
N PHE A 99 27.14 -4.99 -20.21
CA PHE A 99 26.44 -3.88 -20.84
C PHE A 99 26.23 -2.77 -19.82
N PHE A 100 26.56 -1.54 -20.18
CA PHE A 100 26.36 -0.39 -19.30
C PHE A 100 26.12 0.90 -20.08
N GLN A 101 25.40 1.83 -19.47
CA GLN A 101 25.26 3.19 -19.98
C GLN A 101 26.36 4.08 -19.39
N ALA A 102 27.05 4.84 -20.24
CA ALA A 102 28.07 5.77 -19.80
C ALA A 102 27.47 6.86 -18.88
N PRO A 103 28.16 7.25 -17.79
CA PRO A 103 27.69 8.30 -16.89
C PRO A 103 27.46 9.65 -17.59
N PRO A 104 26.69 10.58 -16.98
CA PRO A 104 26.44 11.90 -17.55
C PRO A 104 27.71 12.74 -17.79
N ASP A 105 28.78 12.53 -17.01
CA ASP A 105 30.05 13.22 -17.19
C ASP A 105 31.00 12.50 -18.18
N GLY A 106 30.56 11.37 -18.74
CA GLY A 106 31.33 10.57 -19.70
C GLY A 106 32.54 9.85 -19.12
N ARG A 107 32.77 9.85 -17.80
CA ARG A 107 33.95 9.22 -17.21
C ARG A 107 33.59 7.94 -16.46
N ALA A 108 34.28 6.87 -16.80
CA ALA A 108 34.14 5.58 -16.12
C ALA A 108 35.51 4.97 -15.86
N ARG A 109 35.54 3.99 -14.96
CA ARG A 109 36.70 3.15 -14.67
C ARG A 109 36.35 1.71 -14.98
N ILE A 110 37.17 1.06 -15.78
CA ILE A 110 37.06 -0.38 -16.06
C ILE A 110 38.11 -1.08 -15.21
N SER A 111 37.69 -1.99 -14.35
CA SER A 111 38.54 -2.70 -13.40
C SER A 111 38.48 -4.21 -13.63
N VAL A 112 39.65 -4.85 -13.71
CA VAL A 112 39.79 -6.30 -13.54
C VAL A 112 40.02 -6.58 -12.06
N PHE A 113 39.24 -7.48 -11.49
CA PHE A 113 39.28 -7.85 -10.08
C PHE A 113 39.79 -9.27 -9.93
N PHE A 114 40.96 -9.42 -9.30
CA PHE A 114 41.41 -10.71 -8.79
C PHE A 114 40.55 -11.09 -7.57
N ALA A 115 40.50 -10.21 -6.59
CA ALA A 115 39.62 -10.24 -5.43
C ALA A 115 39.42 -8.80 -4.93
N GLY A 116 38.22 -8.45 -4.48
CA GLY A 116 37.88 -7.10 -4.05
C GLY A 116 36.74 -7.04 -3.05
N TYR A 117 36.75 -5.97 -2.23
CA TYR A 117 35.83 -5.76 -1.11
C TYR A 117 35.89 -6.92 -0.11
N GLY A 118 37.12 -7.35 0.17
CA GLY A 118 37.50 -8.56 0.90
C GLY A 118 38.76 -9.16 0.28
N LYS A 119 39.26 -10.29 0.79
CA LYS A 119 40.58 -10.82 0.41
C LYS A 119 40.52 -12.22 -0.17
N GLY A 120 41.18 -12.44 -1.29
CA GLY A 120 41.33 -13.76 -1.90
C GLY A 120 42.78 -14.21 -2.06
N ALA A 121 42.99 -15.49 -2.34
CA ALA A 121 44.29 -16.08 -2.69
C ALA A 121 44.14 -16.97 -3.94
N GLY A 122 45.24 -17.22 -4.66
CA GLY A 122 45.24 -18.00 -5.90
C GLY A 122 45.73 -17.19 -7.10
N THR A 123 45.28 -17.53 -8.30
CA THR A 123 45.66 -16.82 -9.54
C THR A 123 44.45 -16.56 -10.46
N ALA A 124 44.41 -15.38 -11.08
CA ALA A 124 43.50 -15.05 -12.17
C ALA A 124 44.28 -14.49 -13.37
N TRP A 125 43.85 -14.83 -14.58
CA TRP A 125 44.33 -14.25 -15.83
C TRP A 125 43.21 -13.54 -16.54
N PHE A 126 43.53 -12.42 -17.17
CA PHE A 126 42.61 -11.59 -17.94
C PHE A 126 43.21 -11.30 -19.31
N ASP A 127 42.40 -11.41 -20.36
CA ASP A 127 42.89 -11.27 -21.73
C ASP A 127 41.82 -10.73 -22.69
N ASP A 128 42.26 -10.22 -23.84
CA ASP A 128 41.41 -9.75 -24.95
C ASP A 128 40.27 -8.80 -24.51
N LEU A 129 40.61 -7.79 -23.71
CA LEU A 129 39.66 -6.78 -23.24
C LEU A 129 39.23 -5.85 -24.39
N ALA A 130 37.93 -5.66 -24.58
CA ALA A 130 37.37 -4.79 -25.60
C ALA A 130 36.23 -3.94 -25.03
N LEU A 131 36.11 -2.72 -25.54
CA LEU A 131 35.04 -1.79 -25.21
C LEU A 131 34.49 -1.17 -26.48
N GLU A 132 33.20 -1.36 -26.71
CA GLU A 132 32.53 -0.98 -27.96
C GLU A 132 31.28 -0.17 -27.65
N ALA A 133 31.08 0.95 -28.35
CA ALA A 133 29.79 1.65 -28.31
C ALA A 133 28.72 0.80 -29.00
N ILE A 134 27.56 0.67 -28.38
CA ILE A 134 26.43 -0.08 -28.94
C ILE A 134 25.26 0.87 -29.15
N ASP A 135 24.66 0.79 -30.32
CA ASP A 135 23.37 1.43 -30.55
C ASP A 135 22.26 0.49 -30.04
N VAL A 136 21.59 0.91 -28.98
CA VAL A 136 20.43 0.19 -28.44
C VAL A 136 19.13 0.65 -29.10
N ALA A 137 19.15 1.74 -29.87
CA ALA A 137 17.99 2.18 -30.62
C ALA A 137 17.72 1.17 -31.74
N GLY A 138 16.62 0.43 -31.63
CA GLY A 138 16.22 -0.57 -32.63
C GLY A 138 16.80 -1.97 -32.43
N VAL A 139 17.49 -2.25 -31.32
CA VAL A 139 17.79 -3.65 -30.94
C VAL A 139 16.46 -4.35 -30.70
N PRO A 140 16.16 -5.46 -31.41
CA PRO A 140 14.92 -6.18 -31.18
C PRO A 140 14.91 -6.75 -29.76
N VAL A 141 13.95 -6.32 -28.95
CA VAL A 141 13.67 -6.95 -27.66
C VAL A 141 13.12 -8.34 -27.97
N ARG A 142 13.88 -9.37 -27.62
CA ARG A 142 13.44 -10.76 -27.72
C ARG A 142 12.83 -11.17 -26.39
N VAL A 143 11.50 -11.28 -26.34
CA VAL A 143 10.82 -11.93 -25.21
C VAL A 143 10.81 -13.43 -25.51
N THR A 144 11.54 -14.20 -24.71
CA THR A 144 11.57 -15.67 -24.81
C THR A 144 10.72 -16.27 -23.70
N ARG A 145 10.11 -17.43 -23.97
CA ARG A 145 9.52 -18.28 -22.92
C ARG A 145 10.55 -19.20 -22.26
N GLU A 146 11.75 -19.29 -22.84
CA GLU A 146 12.87 -20.02 -22.27
C GLU A 146 13.34 -19.32 -20.99
N PRO A 147 13.28 -19.99 -19.83
CA PRO A 147 13.72 -19.43 -18.57
C PRO A 147 15.24 -19.20 -18.59
N LEU A 148 15.70 -18.08 -18.02
CA LEU A 148 17.13 -17.75 -17.91
C LEU A 148 17.86 -18.57 -16.83
N ALA A 149 17.11 -19.18 -15.92
CA ALA A 149 17.58 -20.07 -14.86
C ALA A 149 16.45 -21.02 -14.45
N ASP A 150 16.79 -22.15 -13.84
CA ASP A 150 15.82 -23.15 -13.34
C ASP A 150 15.07 -22.70 -12.06
N ALA A 151 15.25 -21.45 -11.63
CA ALA A 151 14.60 -20.90 -10.45
C ALA A 151 13.18 -20.42 -10.77
N GLU A 152 12.21 -20.76 -9.91
CA GLU A 152 10.87 -20.21 -9.98
C GLU A 152 10.88 -18.73 -9.59
N ILE A 153 10.17 -17.91 -10.37
CA ILE A 153 9.91 -16.52 -10.01
C ILE A 153 8.90 -16.52 -8.86
N ASN A 154 9.26 -15.89 -7.74
CA ASN A 154 8.36 -15.79 -6.60
C ASN A 154 7.08 -15.04 -7.02
N PRO A 155 5.88 -15.64 -6.89
CA PRO A 155 4.62 -15.00 -7.30
C PRO A 155 4.33 -13.70 -6.54
N TYR A 156 4.97 -13.49 -5.38
CA TYR A 156 4.84 -12.28 -4.56
C TYR A 156 5.85 -11.18 -4.92
N GLN A 157 6.58 -11.32 -6.03
CA GLN A 157 7.54 -10.30 -6.48
C GLN A 157 6.85 -8.97 -6.82
N TYR A 158 5.61 -9.03 -7.31
CA TYR A 158 4.80 -7.86 -7.63
C TYR A 158 3.54 -7.85 -6.76
N GLY A 159 3.28 -6.71 -6.12
CA GLY A 159 2.17 -6.53 -5.19
C GLY A 159 1.79 -5.08 -5.04
N GLN A 160 0.80 -4.83 -4.18
CA GLN A 160 0.33 -3.48 -3.84
C GLN A 160 0.54 -3.17 -2.36
N PHE A 161 0.41 -1.89 -2.02
CA PHE A 161 0.48 -1.37 -0.67
C PHE A 161 -0.78 -0.56 -0.38
N ILE A 162 -1.42 -0.86 0.76
CA ILE A 162 -2.62 -0.18 1.25
C ILE A 162 -2.40 0.17 2.73
N GLU A 163 -2.85 1.36 3.11
CA GLU A 163 -2.90 1.81 4.49
C GLU A 163 -4.13 2.71 4.62
N TYR A 164 -4.60 2.99 5.85
CA TYR A 164 -5.49 4.12 6.12
C TYR A 164 -4.77 5.47 5.89
N LEU A 165 -4.22 5.65 4.69
CA LEU A 165 -3.48 6.82 4.27
C LEU A 165 -4.48 7.82 3.68
N ALA A 166 -4.76 8.89 4.40
CA ALA A 166 -5.69 9.92 3.95
C ALA A 166 -7.05 9.31 3.53
N ASP A 167 -7.38 9.38 2.23
CA ASP A 167 -8.60 8.86 1.62
C ASP A 167 -8.42 7.56 0.86
N VAL A 168 -7.27 6.88 0.93
CA VAL A 168 -7.07 5.65 0.15
C VAL A 168 -8.17 4.63 0.46
N VAL A 169 -8.34 4.25 1.73
CA VAL A 169 -9.39 3.30 2.12
C VAL A 169 -10.81 3.90 1.95
N PRO A 170 -11.10 5.14 2.38
CA PRO A 170 -12.39 5.78 2.10
C PRO A 170 -12.78 5.79 0.60
N ALA A 171 -11.84 6.05 -0.31
CA ALA A 171 -12.08 6.08 -1.74
C ALA A 171 -12.26 4.68 -2.35
N MET A 172 -11.78 3.64 -1.68
CA MET A 172 -11.99 2.24 -2.05
C MET A 172 -13.33 1.68 -1.53
N TRP A 173 -13.77 2.15 -0.36
CA TRP A 173 -15.02 1.74 0.27
C TRP A 173 -16.24 2.26 -0.49
N ALA A 174 -17.31 1.47 -0.56
CA ALA A 174 -18.50 1.85 -1.32
C ALA A 174 -19.50 2.69 -0.51
N GLY A 175 -19.34 2.77 0.82
CA GLY A 175 -20.15 3.62 1.69
C GLY A 175 -20.12 5.08 1.24
N LYS A 176 -21.27 5.72 1.18
CA LYS A 176 -21.42 7.08 0.61
C LYS A 176 -21.46 8.20 1.64
N LEU A 177 -21.47 7.86 2.93
CA LEU A 177 -21.60 8.84 4.01
C LEU A 177 -20.26 9.06 4.68
N ASP A 178 -19.97 10.33 4.96
CA ASP A 178 -18.90 10.74 5.85
C ASP A 178 -19.42 10.80 7.30
N ASP A 179 -18.54 10.56 8.26
CA ASP A 179 -18.83 10.62 9.70
C ASP A 179 -20.07 9.78 10.10
N GLU A 180 -20.03 8.48 9.80
CA GLU A 180 -21.12 7.51 10.01
C GLU A 180 -21.59 7.45 11.48
N SER A 181 -20.69 7.71 12.43
CA SER A 181 -20.94 7.67 13.88
C SER A 181 -20.99 9.04 14.57
N PHE A 182 -21.06 10.14 13.80
CA PHE A 182 -21.22 11.50 14.34
C PHE A 182 -20.11 11.98 15.31
N GLU A 183 -18.87 11.53 15.10
CA GLU A 183 -17.70 11.90 15.91
C GLU A 183 -17.21 13.33 15.62
N GLY A 184 -17.77 13.95 14.58
CA GLY A 184 -17.47 15.29 14.16
C GLY A 184 -16.23 15.39 13.27
N LEU A 185 -16.00 16.61 12.81
CA LEU A 185 -14.92 16.94 11.91
C LEU A 185 -13.56 16.81 12.61
N SER A 186 -12.59 16.22 11.91
CA SER A 186 -11.24 16.00 12.41
C SER A 186 -10.32 17.00 11.74
N PRO A 187 -9.57 17.83 12.49
CA PRO A 187 -8.68 18.81 11.89
C PRO A 187 -7.60 18.10 11.07
N TYR A 188 -7.76 18.14 9.75
CA TYR A 188 -6.84 17.54 8.79
C TYR A 188 -5.55 18.37 8.76
N LYS A 189 -4.43 17.77 9.21
CA LYS A 189 -3.12 18.45 9.31
C LYS A 189 -2.21 18.20 8.11
N PHE A 190 -2.59 17.28 7.24
CA PHE A 190 -1.86 16.92 6.04
C PHE A 190 -2.61 17.48 4.83
N ALA A 191 -1.94 17.87 3.76
CA ALA A 191 -2.61 18.21 2.49
C ALA A 191 -1.57 17.99 1.41
N TYR A 192 -1.87 17.12 0.46
CA TYR A 192 -0.99 16.87 -0.69
C TYR A 192 -1.29 17.90 -1.78
N LEU A 193 -2.58 18.22 -1.98
CA LEU A 193 -3.09 19.27 -2.86
C LEU A 193 -4.13 20.09 -2.11
N LYS A 194 -3.69 21.18 -1.48
CA LYS A 194 -4.52 22.01 -0.57
C LYS A 194 -5.82 22.50 -1.21
N GLU A 195 -5.84 22.69 -2.53
CA GLU A 195 -6.98 23.22 -3.29
C GLU A 195 -8.07 22.17 -3.52
N THR A 196 -7.74 20.88 -3.49
CA THR A 196 -8.66 19.76 -3.77
C THR A 196 -8.89 18.84 -2.59
N ASP A 197 -8.02 18.88 -1.57
CA ASP A 197 -8.06 18.00 -0.41
C ASP A 197 -9.03 18.47 0.70
N PHE A 198 -9.79 19.55 0.47
CA PHE A 198 -10.85 19.99 1.39
C PHE A 198 -12.03 18.99 1.35
N ARG A 199 -12.09 18.12 2.36
CA ARG A 199 -12.93 16.91 2.38
C ARG A 199 -13.79 16.76 3.63
N GLU A 200 -14.24 17.86 4.19
CA GLU A 200 -15.25 17.78 5.23
C GLU A 200 -16.61 18.00 4.60
N LYS A 201 -17.39 16.92 4.48
CA LYS A 201 -18.83 16.97 4.23
C LYS A 201 -19.58 16.70 5.53
N PRO A 202 -19.56 17.63 6.51
CA PRO A 202 -20.23 17.39 7.77
C PRO A 202 -21.72 17.19 7.55
N TRP A 203 -22.31 16.38 8.43
CA TRP A 203 -23.73 16.49 8.71
C TRP A 203 -24.08 17.93 9.09
N TYR A 204 -25.12 18.49 8.47
CA TYR A 204 -25.60 19.83 8.77
C TYR A 204 -27.10 19.84 9.12
N PRO A 205 -27.53 20.70 10.07
CA PRO A 205 -28.94 20.89 10.38
C PRO A 205 -29.78 21.29 9.16
N SER A 206 -30.99 20.75 9.04
CA SER A 206 -31.89 21.00 7.91
C SER A 206 -33.35 21.15 8.37
N GLY A 207 -34.19 21.77 7.53
CA GLY A 207 -35.57 22.11 7.88
C GLY A 207 -35.68 23.42 8.66
N ALA A 208 -36.60 23.49 9.63
CA ALA A 208 -36.79 24.62 10.53
C ALA A 208 -35.70 24.66 11.62
N VAL A 209 -34.45 24.83 11.21
CA VAL A 209 -33.26 24.71 12.08
C VAL A 209 -33.32 25.58 13.34
N ASN A 210 -33.98 26.74 13.27
CA ASN A 210 -34.18 27.65 14.40
C ASN A 210 -35.20 27.16 15.45
N ARG A 211 -35.83 26.01 15.21
CA ARG A 211 -36.84 25.38 16.07
C ARG A 211 -36.33 24.12 16.78
N ALA A 212 -35.08 23.73 16.54
CA ALA A 212 -34.46 22.59 17.18
C ALA A 212 -33.07 22.91 17.72
N VAL A 213 -32.67 22.16 18.75
CA VAL A 213 -31.32 22.15 19.28
C VAL A 213 -30.64 20.86 18.81
N TYR A 214 -29.42 20.99 18.29
CA TYR A 214 -28.61 19.89 17.78
C TYR A 214 -27.41 19.73 18.70
N ALA A 215 -27.18 18.52 19.21
CA ALA A 215 -26.08 18.24 20.13
C ALA A 215 -25.47 16.87 19.86
N LEU A 216 -24.16 16.74 20.06
CA LEU A 216 -23.49 15.46 20.14
C LEU A 216 -23.49 15.01 21.61
N THR A 217 -24.10 13.87 21.91
CA THR A 217 -24.31 13.40 23.28
C THR A 217 -23.41 12.21 23.59
N PRO A 218 -22.57 12.28 24.65
CA PRO A 218 -21.72 11.16 25.04
C PRO A 218 -22.45 10.10 25.88
N THR A 219 -23.72 10.32 26.19
CA THR A 219 -24.50 9.44 27.03
C THR A 219 -25.21 8.40 26.18
N ASP A 220 -24.86 7.13 26.35
CA ASP A 220 -25.48 5.97 25.69
C ASP A 220 -25.42 6.02 24.14
N PRO A 221 -24.24 6.25 23.52
CA PRO A 221 -24.07 6.07 22.08
C PRO A 221 -24.09 4.58 21.71
N VAL A 222 -24.45 4.27 20.47
CA VAL A 222 -24.36 2.91 19.90
C VAL A 222 -22.91 2.57 19.58
N SER A 223 -22.19 3.54 19.01
CA SER A 223 -20.80 3.42 18.56
C SER A 223 -19.99 4.65 18.96
N GLY A 224 -18.67 4.48 19.06
CA GLY A 224 -17.78 5.61 19.33
C GLY A 224 -18.03 6.34 20.65
N ASN A 225 -17.87 7.66 20.63
CA ASN A 225 -17.89 8.51 21.82
C ASN A 225 -19.18 9.31 21.97
N VAL A 226 -19.92 9.53 20.88
CA VAL A 226 -21.10 10.40 20.86
C VAL A 226 -22.16 9.88 19.89
N ALA A 227 -23.41 10.28 20.12
CA ALA A 227 -24.51 10.13 19.17
C ALA A 227 -25.12 11.50 18.87
N GLN A 228 -25.76 11.66 17.70
CA GLN A 228 -26.44 12.90 17.34
C GLN A 228 -27.83 12.98 17.99
N GLU A 229 -28.07 13.98 18.84
CA GLU A 229 -29.40 14.35 19.36
C GLU A 229 -29.96 15.55 18.57
N ILE A 230 -31.23 15.45 18.18
CA ILE A 230 -32.01 16.56 17.64
C ILE A 230 -33.24 16.74 18.55
N ASN A 231 -33.29 17.87 19.25
CA ASN A 231 -34.40 18.23 20.14
C ASN A 231 -35.26 19.33 19.51
N ALA A 232 -36.40 18.94 18.94
CA ALA A 232 -37.41 19.85 18.41
C ALA A 232 -38.33 20.32 19.55
N GLY A 233 -37.98 21.46 20.15
CA GLY A 233 -38.71 22.04 21.26
C GLY A 233 -39.94 22.86 20.85
N GLY A 234 -40.83 23.11 21.81
CA GLY A 234 -42.03 23.96 21.65
C GLY A 234 -43.28 23.21 21.17
N ASP A 235 -44.44 23.86 21.24
CA ASP A 235 -45.74 23.18 21.04
C ASP A 235 -46.20 23.12 19.57
N THR A 236 -45.53 23.84 18.67
CA THR A 236 -45.93 23.92 17.25
C THR A 236 -45.14 22.93 16.41
N PRO A 237 -45.81 22.04 15.65
CA PRO A 237 -45.14 21.11 14.74
C PRO A 237 -44.22 21.80 13.75
N CYS A 238 -43.05 21.22 13.53
CA CYS A 238 -42.08 21.70 12.54
C CYS A 238 -41.21 20.56 12.03
N ASP A 239 -40.85 20.63 10.76
CA ASP A 239 -39.93 19.68 10.12
C ASP A 239 -38.48 20.06 10.46
N VAL A 240 -37.75 19.15 11.09
CA VAL A 240 -36.32 19.32 11.41
C VAL A 240 -35.55 18.04 11.08
N GLY A 241 -34.23 18.12 10.97
CA GLY A 241 -33.40 16.97 10.64
C GLY A 241 -31.96 17.33 10.37
N ILE A 242 -31.19 16.37 9.88
CA ILE A 242 -29.81 16.55 9.42
C ILE A 242 -29.67 16.08 7.98
N SER A 243 -28.68 16.64 7.27
CA SER A 243 -28.42 16.33 5.86
C SER A 243 -26.93 16.24 5.55
N GLN A 244 -26.59 15.53 4.47
CA GLN A 244 -25.26 15.48 3.88
C GLN A 244 -25.37 15.51 2.35
N ASP A 245 -24.55 16.34 1.71
CA ASP A 245 -24.58 16.61 0.27
C ASP A 245 -23.58 15.77 -0.54
N GLY A 246 -23.71 15.82 -1.86
CA GLY A 246 -22.73 15.20 -2.76
C GLY A 246 -22.83 13.68 -2.80
N ILE A 247 -24.05 13.16 -2.65
CA ILE A 247 -24.37 11.74 -2.76
C ILE A 247 -24.72 11.42 -4.21
N SER A 248 -23.97 10.50 -4.82
CA SER A 248 -24.27 10.00 -6.16
C SER A 248 -25.33 8.89 -6.08
N VAL A 249 -26.46 9.06 -6.76
CA VAL A 249 -27.57 8.11 -6.86
C VAL A 249 -27.74 7.67 -8.31
N ARG A 250 -28.18 6.43 -8.53
CA ARG A 250 -28.35 5.87 -9.88
C ARG A 250 -29.72 5.23 -10.04
N ALA A 251 -30.36 5.47 -11.18
CA ALA A 251 -31.69 4.91 -11.46
C ALA A 251 -31.70 3.39 -11.62
N ASP A 252 -30.55 2.80 -12.00
CA ASP A 252 -30.40 1.38 -12.30
C ASP A 252 -30.00 0.54 -11.08
N ARG A 253 -29.84 1.16 -9.91
CA ARG A 253 -29.31 0.50 -8.72
C ARG A 253 -29.85 1.10 -7.44
N ALA A 254 -30.21 0.24 -6.49
CA ALA A 254 -30.63 0.68 -5.18
C ALA A 254 -29.43 0.88 -4.25
N ASP A 255 -29.63 1.74 -3.26
CA ASP A 255 -28.76 1.86 -2.10
C ASP A 255 -29.48 1.30 -0.87
N VAL A 256 -28.73 0.65 0.02
CA VAL A 256 -29.22 0.19 1.32
C VAL A 256 -28.83 1.24 2.35
N PHE A 257 -29.83 1.93 2.88
CA PHE A 257 -29.66 2.82 4.03
C PHE A 257 -29.83 2.03 5.31
N SER A 258 -28.97 2.29 6.30
CA SER A 258 -29.24 1.89 7.68
C SER A 258 -28.81 2.96 8.68
N CYS A 259 -29.49 3.02 9.82
CA CYS A 259 -29.10 3.89 10.94
C CYS A 259 -29.73 3.37 12.24
N TYR A 260 -29.03 3.50 13.35
CA TYR A 260 -29.64 3.32 14.66
C TYR A 260 -30.44 4.55 15.01
N LEU A 261 -31.69 4.35 15.43
CA LEU A 261 -32.59 5.43 15.84
C LEU A 261 -33.22 5.09 17.19
N ARG A 262 -33.34 6.11 18.04
CA ARG A 262 -34.28 6.10 19.18
C ARG A 262 -34.94 7.46 19.33
N ARG A 263 -36.12 7.51 19.95
CA ARG A 263 -36.90 8.74 20.09
C ARG A 263 -37.48 8.94 21.49
N GLU A 264 -37.86 10.18 21.76
CA GLU A 264 -38.71 10.57 22.87
C GLU A 264 -39.70 11.62 22.39
N GLY A 265 -41.01 11.44 22.65
CA GLY A 265 -42.03 12.43 22.27
C GLY A 265 -42.34 12.58 20.77
N VAL A 266 -41.47 12.12 19.86
CA VAL A 266 -41.72 12.15 18.41
C VAL A 266 -42.89 11.23 18.07
N SER A 267 -43.92 11.76 17.42
CA SER A 267 -45.17 11.03 17.14
C SER A 267 -45.31 10.60 15.67
N ARG A 268 -44.71 11.36 14.75
CA ARG A 268 -44.70 11.06 13.31
C ARG A 268 -43.52 10.15 12.93
N PRO A 269 -43.62 9.41 11.82
CA PRO A 269 -42.50 8.66 11.28
C PRO A 269 -41.29 9.57 10.98
N VAL A 270 -40.10 9.04 11.18
CA VAL A 270 -38.84 9.63 10.70
C VAL A 270 -38.70 9.26 9.23
N GLU A 271 -38.47 10.25 8.36
CA GLU A 271 -38.24 10.06 6.94
C GLU A 271 -36.74 10.13 6.64
N VAL A 272 -36.23 9.13 5.90
CA VAL A 272 -34.96 9.23 5.18
C VAL A 272 -35.25 9.45 3.71
N ARG A 273 -34.55 10.39 3.06
CA ARG A 273 -34.76 10.67 1.63
C ARG A 273 -33.48 11.10 0.92
N LEU A 274 -33.38 10.69 -0.33
CA LEU A 274 -32.41 11.17 -1.31
C LEU A 274 -33.12 12.18 -2.21
N HIS A 275 -32.66 13.42 -2.26
CA HIS A 275 -33.34 14.51 -2.96
C HIS A 275 -32.38 15.58 -3.48
N ARG A 276 -32.84 16.39 -4.42
CA ARG A 276 -32.14 17.59 -4.89
C ARG A 276 -33.15 18.57 -5.50
N GLU A 277 -33.02 19.87 -5.19
CA GLU A 277 -33.81 20.94 -5.83
C GLU A 277 -35.34 20.65 -5.87
N GLY A 278 -35.86 20.05 -4.78
CA GLY A 278 -37.28 19.70 -4.64
C GLY A 278 -37.69 18.36 -5.27
N LYS A 279 -36.82 17.71 -6.06
CA LYS A 279 -37.04 16.35 -6.57
C LYS A 279 -36.59 15.32 -5.54
N VAL A 280 -37.47 14.41 -5.17
CA VAL A 280 -37.14 13.22 -4.36
C VAL A 280 -36.84 12.05 -5.30
N TYR A 281 -35.65 11.46 -5.16
CA TYR A 281 -35.22 10.29 -5.92
C TYR A 281 -35.68 8.99 -5.26
N ALA A 282 -35.53 8.89 -3.94
CA ALA A 282 -35.98 7.75 -3.14
C ALA A 282 -36.23 8.22 -1.70
N SER A 283 -37.14 7.55 -1.00
CA SER A 283 -37.36 7.77 0.43
C SER A 283 -37.86 6.51 1.12
N ALA A 284 -37.72 6.50 2.45
CA ALA A 284 -38.31 5.51 3.33
C ALA A 284 -38.69 6.16 4.66
N THR A 285 -39.61 5.54 5.40
CA THR A 285 -40.06 6.03 6.69
C THR A 285 -39.89 4.96 7.76
N PHE A 286 -39.47 5.38 8.95
CA PHE A 286 -39.30 4.54 10.12
C PHE A 286 -40.14 5.04 11.28
N GLN A 287 -40.49 4.15 12.21
CA GLN A 287 -41.17 4.51 13.44
C GLN A 287 -40.30 4.09 14.64
N PRO A 288 -39.32 4.93 15.04
CA PRO A 288 -38.40 4.60 16.11
C PRO A 288 -39.08 4.31 17.45
N THR A 289 -38.44 3.48 18.26
CA THR A 289 -38.83 3.23 19.66
C THR A 289 -38.03 4.10 20.63
N ALA A 290 -38.32 3.99 21.93
CA ALA A 290 -37.51 4.63 22.97
C ALA A 290 -36.13 3.97 23.12
N GLU A 291 -36.02 2.69 22.77
CA GLU A 291 -34.76 1.94 22.72
C GLU A 291 -34.08 2.09 21.37
N TRP A 292 -32.74 2.06 21.38
CA TRP A 292 -31.92 1.98 20.18
C TRP A 292 -32.24 0.74 19.36
N LYS A 293 -32.59 0.94 18.09
CA LYS A 293 -32.75 -0.14 17.11
C LYS A 293 -32.17 0.28 15.78
N LYS A 294 -31.57 -0.68 15.07
CA LYS A 294 -31.14 -0.49 13.68
C LYS A 294 -32.36 -0.51 12.78
N TYR A 295 -32.52 0.52 11.96
CA TYR A 295 -33.52 0.62 10.92
C TYR A 295 -32.83 0.55 9.57
N THR A 296 -33.36 -0.27 8.66
CA THR A 296 -32.79 -0.48 7.32
C THR A 296 -33.87 -0.28 6.26
N ALA A 297 -33.52 0.39 5.16
CA ALA A 297 -34.38 0.52 4.00
C ALA A 297 -33.57 0.39 2.71
N ARG A 298 -34.19 -0.28 1.74
CA ARG A 298 -33.71 -0.32 0.36
C ARG A 298 -34.29 0.87 -0.40
N LEU A 299 -33.43 1.75 -0.90
CA LEU A 299 -33.76 2.99 -1.59
C LEU A 299 -33.52 2.85 -3.09
N VAL A 300 -34.60 2.67 -3.87
CA VAL A 300 -34.53 2.61 -5.34
C VAL A 300 -34.74 4.01 -5.90
N ALA A 301 -33.68 4.60 -6.46
CA ALA A 301 -33.77 5.95 -7.01
C ALA A 301 -34.59 5.99 -8.31
N SER A 302 -35.51 6.96 -8.43
CA SER A 302 -36.31 7.18 -9.64
C SER A 302 -35.52 7.82 -10.80
N GLY A 303 -34.25 8.15 -10.57
CA GLY A 303 -33.38 8.87 -11.50
C GLY A 303 -31.93 8.87 -11.04
N THR A 304 -31.03 9.28 -11.93
CA THR A 304 -29.60 9.43 -11.64
C THR A 304 -29.28 10.89 -11.33
N ASP A 305 -28.47 11.12 -10.29
CA ASP A 305 -27.93 12.42 -9.91
C ASP A 305 -26.57 12.19 -9.22
N HIS A 306 -25.57 13.02 -9.51
CA HIS A 306 -24.23 12.86 -8.95
C HIS A 306 -23.98 13.73 -7.71
N ASN A 307 -24.95 14.53 -7.31
CA ASN A 307 -24.84 15.47 -6.21
C ASN A 307 -26.20 15.66 -5.52
N ALA A 308 -26.85 14.55 -5.19
CA ALA A 308 -28.03 14.54 -4.34
C ALA A 308 -27.67 14.76 -2.87
N THR A 309 -28.69 15.06 -2.07
CA THR A 309 -28.61 15.23 -0.62
C THR A 309 -29.33 14.06 0.04
N LEU A 310 -28.69 13.41 1.00
CA LEU A 310 -29.38 12.53 1.95
C LEU A 310 -29.88 13.38 3.12
N SER A 311 -31.16 13.28 3.47
CA SER A 311 -31.72 13.89 4.67
C SER A 311 -32.38 12.85 5.56
N ILE A 312 -32.15 12.93 6.87
CA ILE A 312 -32.91 12.22 7.90
C ILE A 312 -33.69 13.25 8.70
N ARG A 313 -35.02 13.17 8.67
CA ARG A 313 -35.91 14.23 9.16
C ARG A 313 -37.14 13.70 9.89
N PHE A 314 -37.69 14.51 10.79
CA PHE A 314 -38.92 14.22 11.51
C PHE A 314 -39.70 15.50 11.81
N GLU A 315 -40.99 15.33 12.09
CA GLU A 315 -41.87 16.41 12.55
C GLU A 315 -41.88 16.43 14.10
N GLY A 316 -41.46 17.54 14.69
CA GLY A 316 -41.54 17.77 16.14
C GLY A 316 -42.98 18.02 16.62
N PRO A 317 -43.20 18.13 17.95
CA PRO A 317 -42.18 18.16 19.00
C PRO A 317 -41.59 16.78 19.33
N GLY A 318 -40.42 16.80 19.98
CA GLY A 318 -39.76 15.60 20.50
C GLY A 318 -38.26 15.58 20.23
N ARG A 319 -37.64 14.49 20.67
CA ARG A 319 -36.20 14.23 20.51
C ARG A 319 -35.99 12.99 19.64
N LEU A 320 -35.02 13.09 18.75
CA LEU A 320 -34.52 11.98 17.95
C LEU A 320 -33.02 11.84 18.20
N TRP A 321 -32.56 10.63 18.50
CA TRP A 321 -31.15 10.29 18.51
C TRP A 321 -30.83 9.39 17.32
N LEU A 322 -29.67 9.62 16.70
CA LEU A 322 -29.15 8.91 15.55
C LEU A 322 -27.71 8.48 15.81
N ASP A 323 -27.35 7.28 15.35
CA ASP A 323 -25.99 6.75 15.39
C ASP A 323 -25.77 5.73 14.25
N SER A 324 -24.51 5.49 13.89
CA SER A 324 -24.05 4.49 12.92
C SER A 324 -24.88 4.49 11.62
N ALA A 325 -24.95 5.66 10.98
CA ALA A 325 -25.63 5.85 9.70
C ALA A 325 -24.77 5.31 8.54
N SER A 326 -25.35 4.55 7.63
CA SER A 326 -24.69 4.02 6.44
C SER A 326 -25.60 4.11 5.22
N LEU A 327 -24.99 4.34 4.05
CA LEU A 327 -25.66 4.27 2.75
C LEU A 327 -24.74 3.51 1.78
N MET A 328 -25.06 2.24 1.56
CA MET A 328 -24.23 1.29 0.80
C MET A 328 -24.90 0.91 -0.52
N PRO A 329 -24.24 1.04 -1.68
CA PRO A 329 -24.74 0.48 -2.94
C PRO A 329 -24.98 -1.03 -2.84
N GLU A 330 -26.08 -1.54 -3.41
CA GLU A 330 -26.36 -2.98 -3.41
C GLU A 330 -25.35 -3.84 -4.18
N ASP A 331 -24.59 -3.24 -5.10
CA ASP A 331 -23.58 -3.94 -5.90
C ASP A 331 -22.20 -3.97 -5.25
N ALA A 332 -22.04 -3.41 -4.04
CA ALA A 332 -20.77 -3.43 -3.33
C ALA A 332 -20.26 -4.87 -3.13
N VAL A 333 -18.98 -5.10 -3.39
CA VAL A 333 -18.34 -6.41 -3.27
C VAL A 333 -17.70 -6.51 -1.89
N GLY A 334 -18.39 -7.14 -0.93
CA GLY A 334 -17.91 -7.19 0.46
C GLY A 334 -17.78 -5.80 1.09
N GLY A 335 -18.61 -4.84 0.65
CA GLY A 335 -18.54 -3.43 1.06
C GLY A 335 -17.58 -2.55 0.24
N TRP A 336 -16.74 -3.15 -0.62
CA TRP A 336 -15.83 -2.44 -1.51
C TRP A 336 -16.50 -2.01 -2.80
N ARG A 337 -15.99 -0.93 -3.40
CA ARG A 337 -16.45 -0.49 -4.72
C ARG A 337 -16.12 -1.52 -5.80
N PRO A 338 -17.09 -1.89 -6.66
CA PRO A 338 -16.85 -2.87 -7.72
C PRO A 338 -15.75 -2.47 -8.70
N ASP A 339 -15.72 -1.20 -9.10
CA ASP A 339 -14.73 -0.69 -10.05
C ASP A 339 -13.30 -0.73 -9.48
N VAL A 340 -13.13 -0.47 -8.19
CA VAL A 340 -11.86 -0.60 -7.48
C VAL A 340 -11.43 -2.05 -7.41
N VAL A 341 -12.32 -2.96 -7.03
CA VAL A 341 -12.03 -4.41 -6.98
C VAL A 341 -11.62 -4.92 -8.37
N GLU A 342 -12.33 -4.53 -9.43
CA GLU A 342 -12.00 -4.90 -10.81
C GLU A 342 -10.66 -4.34 -11.26
N ALA A 343 -10.41 -3.05 -11.02
CA ALA A 343 -9.15 -2.40 -11.39
C ALA A 343 -7.95 -3.00 -10.66
N THR A 344 -8.06 -3.26 -9.35
CA THR A 344 -6.99 -3.90 -8.58
C THR A 344 -6.76 -5.34 -9.02
N ARG A 345 -7.82 -6.11 -9.31
CA ARG A 345 -7.68 -7.49 -9.83
C ARG A 345 -6.96 -7.51 -11.18
N ALA A 346 -7.23 -6.53 -12.05
CA ALA A 346 -6.57 -6.42 -13.36
C ALA A 346 -5.06 -6.14 -13.27
N LEU A 347 -4.55 -5.72 -12.12
CA LEU A 347 -3.10 -5.59 -11.87
C LEU A 347 -2.42 -6.93 -11.56
N GLU A 348 -3.20 -8.00 -11.36
CA GLU A 348 -2.75 -9.34 -10.95
C GLU A 348 -1.76 -9.30 -9.76
N PRO A 349 -2.09 -8.61 -8.65
CA PRO A 349 -1.17 -8.50 -7.52
C PRO A 349 -1.03 -9.86 -6.83
N GLY A 350 0.19 -10.40 -6.77
CA GLY A 350 0.44 -11.63 -6.02
C GLY A 350 0.26 -11.45 -4.51
N ILE A 351 0.53 -10.24 -4.01
CA ILE A 351 0.46 -9.90 -2.59
C ILE A 351 -0.02 -8.47 -2.39
N ILE A 352 -0.76 -8.22 -1.30
CA ILE A 352 -1.12 -6.87 -0.86
C ILE A 352 -0.65 -6.66 0.57
N ARG A 353 0.26 -5.71 0.75
CA ARG A 353 0.69 -5.27 2.07
C ARG A 353 -0.33 -4.28 2.63
N PHE A 354 -0.91 -4.60 3.77
CA PHE A 354 -1.75 -3.69 4.53
C PHE A 354 -1.07 -3.18 5.79
N GLY A 355 -1.14 -1.87 6.01
CA GLY A 355 -0.64 -1.19 7.20
C GLY A 355 0.54 -0.27 6.88
N GLY A 356 1.31 0.09 7.90
CA GLY A 356 2.46 0.99 7.76
C GLY A 356 2.46 2.07 8.82
N THR A 357 2.66 3.33 8.45
CA THR A 357 2.91 4.42 9.40
C THR A 357 1.70 4.72 10.28
N ALA A 358 0.48 4.72 9.75
CA ALA A 358 -0.75 4.92 10.53
C ALA A 358 -0.99 3.86 11.61
N LEU A 359 -0.42 2.66 11.44
CA LEU A 359 -0.54 1.57 12.41
C LEU A 359 0.57 1.61 13.46
N GLU A 360 1.75 2.13 13.10
CA GLU A 360 2.95 2.05 13.95
C GLU A 360 3.23 3.34 14.71
N VAL A 361 2.98 4.50 14.11
CA VAL A 361 3.39 5.81 14.62
C VAL A 361 2.17 6.58 15.14
N PRO A 362 2.05 6.80 16.47
CA PRO A 362 0.87 7.44 17.08
C PRO A 362 0.52 8.83 16.51
N ASP A 363 1.51 9.57 16.01
CA ASP A 363 1.29 10.89 15.41
C ASP A 363 0.45 10.83 14.12
N TYR A 364 0.41 9.67 13.47
CA TYR A 364 -0.29 9.44 12.21
C TYR A 364 -1.55 8.61 12.37
N GLY A 365 -1.89 8.15 13.58
CA GLY A 365 -3.15 7.48 13.83
C GLY A 365 -3.26 6.81 15.19
N ASP A 366 -4.49 6.53 15.60
CA ASP A 366 -4.85 5.81 16.81
C ASP A 366 -5.47 4.43 16.51
N PHE A 367 -5.10 3.86 15.37
CA PHE A 367 -5.54 2.53 14.93
C PHE A 367 -5.22 1.45 15.98
N GLU A 368 -6.24 0.63 16.27
CA GLU A 368 -6.11 -0.58 17.06
C GLU A 368 -6.87 -1.72 16.39
N TRP A 369 -6.18 -2.81 16.05
CA TRP A 369 -6.76 -3.85 15.20
C TRP A 369 -8.02 -4.49 15.80
N ARG A 370 -8.08 -4.62 17.13
CA ARG A 370 -9.26 -5.15 17.85
C ARG A 370 -10.48 -4.25 17.77
N ASP A 371 -10.25 -2.95 17.63
CA ASP A 371 -11.32 -1.97 17.47
C ASP A 371 -11.90 -2.00 16.04
N THR A 372 -11.29 -2.78 15.14
CA THR A 372 -11.64 -2.89 13.71
C THR A 372 -12.15 -4.27 13.27
N ILE A 373 -12.50 -5.15 14.21
CA ILE A 373 -13.07 -6.48 13.93
C ILE A 373 -14.48 -6.59 14.52
N GLY A 374 -15.29 -7.52 14.02
CA GLY A 374 -16.66 -7.73 14.50
C GLY A 374 -17.66 -6.74 13.88
N ASP A 375 -18.79 -6.50 14.54
CA ASP A 375 -19.90 -5.69 14.01
C ASP A 375 -19.45 -4.26 13.63
N PRO A 376 -19.45 -3.89 12.33
CA PRO A 376 -19.04 -2.57 11.87
C PRO A 376 -19.76 -1.41 12.54
N ASP A 377 -21.03 -1.60 12.93
CA ASP A 377 -21.83 -0.57 13.59
C ASP A 377 -21.41 -0.35 15.05
N ARG A 378 -20.53 -1.18 15.61
CA ARG A 378 -20.08 -1.11 17.02
C ARG A 378 -18.59 -0.89 17.15
N ARG A 379 -17.87 -0.80 16.03
CA ARG A 379 -16.44 -0.54 16.00
C ARG A 379 -16.17 0.87 16.50
N LYS A 380 -15.02 1.02 17.17
CA LYS A 380 -14.60 2.34 17.65
C LYS A 380 -14.08 3.14 16.44
N PRO A 381 -14.60 4.35 16.20
CA PRO A 381 -14.05 5.24 15.19
C PRO A 381 -12.61 5.61 15.55
N PHE A 382 -11.76 5.67 14.53
CA PHE A 382 -10.35 5.99 14.68
C PHE A 382 -9.92 6.94 13.57
N ARG A 383 -8.79 7.59 13.80
CA ARG A 383 -8.20 8.57 12.89
C ARG A 383 -6.90 8.03 12.36
N ALA A 384 -6.66 8.33 11.09
CA ALA A 384 -5.40 8.08 10.43
C ALA A 384 -5.08 9.24 9.50
N TRP A 385 -3.82 9.68 9.50
CA TRP A 385 -3.32 10.83 8.74
C TRP A 385 -4.17 12.09 8.89
N GLY A 386 -4.69 12.33 10.10
CA GLY A 386 -5.49 13.52 10.44
C GLY A 386 -6.96 13.47 10.04
N GLY A 387 -7.42 12.41 9.38
CA GLY A 387 -8.82 12.21 8.98
C GLY A 387 -9.50 11.10 9.78
N LEU A 388 -10.80 11.26 10.04
CA LEU A 388 -11.65 10.17 10.54
C LEU A 388 -11.77 9.11 9.46
N GLN A 389 -11.54 7.85 9.82
CA GLN A 389 -11.70 6.72 8.91
C GLN A 389 -13.11 6.12 9.05
N PRO A 390 -13.72 5.62 7.96
CA PRO A 390 -14.96 4.87 8.06
C PRO A 390 -14.76 3.62 8.93
N THR A 391 -15.77 3.24 9.71
CA THR A 391 -15.70 2.06 10.59
C THR A 391 -15.99 0.75 9.85
N GLY A 392 -16.65 0.86 8.69
CA GLY A 392 -16.96 -0.24 7.77
C GLY A 392 -15.76 -1.09 7.34
N PRO A 393 -14.73 -0.52 6.68
CA PRO A 393 -13.57 -1.27 6.21
C PRO A 393 -12.61 -1.52 7.37
N GLY A 394 -12.85 -2.58 8.13
CA GLY A 394 -11.98 -3.06 9.18
C GLY A 394 -10.96 -4.09 8.66
N LEU A 395 -10.24 -4.72 9.58
CA LEU A 395 -9.16 -5.63 9.20
C LEU A 395 -9.67 -6.92 8.51
N GLU A 396 -10.89 -7.34 8.86
CA GLU A 396 -11.58 -8.46 8.20
C GLU A 396 -11.94 -8.11 6.75
N GLU A 397 -12.52 -6.94 6.52
CA GLU A 397 -12.89 -6.48 5.19
C GLU A 397 -11.66 -6.28 4.30
N ILE A 398 -10.51 -5.86 4.85
CA ILE A 398 -9.24 -5.75 4.11
C ILE A 398 -8.71 -7.13 3.66
N VAL A 399 -8.80 -8.14 4.53
CA VAL A 399 -8.43 -9.52 4.16
C VAL A 399 -9.38 -10.05 3.08
N GLN A 400 -10.68 -9.78 3.21
CA GLN A 400 -11.68 -10.12 2.18
C GLN A 400 -11.40 -9.40 0.86
N PHE A 401 -10.98 -8.13 0.88
CA PHE A 401 -10.56 -7.40 -0.31
C PHE A 401 -9.42 -8.12 -1.03
N CYS A 402 -8.38 -8.55 -0.30
CA CYS A 402 -7.26 -9.32 -0.86
C CYS A 402 -7.76 -10.59 -1.57
N HIS A 403 -8.67 -11.34 -0.95
CA HIS A 403 -9.29 -12.51 -1.57
C HIS A 403 -10.11 -12.16 -2.81
N HIS A 404 -10.89 -11.07 -2.78
CA HIS A 404 -11.68 -10.63 -3.93
C HIS A 404 -10.78 -10.31 -5.14
N VAL A 405 -9.58 -9.78 -4.94
CA VAL A 405 -8.66 -9.42 -6.03
C VAL A 405 -7.64 -10.52 -6.36
N GLY A 406 -7.69 -11.66 -5.67
CA GLY A 406 -6.79 -12.79 -5.89
C GLY A 406 -5.38 -12.60 -5.34
N ALA A 407 -5.22 -11.75 -4.32
CA ALA A 407 -3.93 -11.47 -3.69
C ALA A 407 -3.79 -12.13 -2.32
N GLU A 408 -2.56 -12.49 -1.97
CA GLU A 408 -2.21 -12.90 -0.61
C GLU A 408 -2.19 -11.68 0.34
N PRO A 409 -2.89 -11.72 1.50
CA PRO A 409 -2.87 -10.63 2.46
C PRO A 409 -1.57 -10.63 3.29
N LEU A 410 -0.80 -9.54 3.21
CA LEU A 410 0.35 -9.28 4.08
C LEU A 410 0.00 -8.20 5.09
N ILE A 411 -0.50 -8.61 6.25
CA ILE A 411 -1.00 -7.70 7.29
C ILE A 411 0.12 -7.32 8.27
N CYS A 412 0.40 -6.02 8.41
CA CYS A 412 1.36 -5.55 9.42
C CYS A 412 0.81 -5.69 10.85
N VAL A 413 1.71 -5.98 11.79
CA VAL A 413 1.46 -5.93 13.25
C VAL A 413 2.13 -4.69 13.82
N ARG A 414 1.47 -4.03 14.79
CA ARG A 414 2.03 -2.89 15.50
C ARG A 414 3.05 -3.35 16.54
N VAL A 415 4.22 -2.73 16.57
CA VAL A 415 5.29 -3.00 17.53
C VAL A 415 5.32 -1.94 18.62
N THR A 416 5.26 -0.66 18.26
CA THR A 416 5.33 0.44 19.22
C THR A 416 4.19 0.39 20.24
N GLY A 417 4.53 0.29 21.52
CA GLY A 417 3.57 0.27 22.63
C GLY A 417 2.79 -1.03 22.79
N ARG A 418 3.19 -2.11 22.10
CA ARG A 418 2.51 -3.42 22.12
C ARG A 418 3.43 -4.53 22.60
N THR A 419 2.84 -5.65 23.00
CA THR A 419 3.56 -6.84 23.45
C THR A 419 3.67 -7.87 22.31
N PRO A 420 4.64 -8.82 22.38
CA PRO A 420 4.65 -9.96 21.46
C PRO A 420 3.34 -10.77 21.47
N GLN A 421 2.63 -10.80 22.61
CA GLN A 421 1.34 -11.46 22.75
C GLN A 421 0.25 -10.78 21.91
N ASP A 422 0.24 -9.45 21.84
CA ASP A 422 -0.71 -8.72 20.99
C ASP A 422 -0.57 -9.11 19.51
N ALA A 423 0.67 -9.19 19.03
CA ALA A 423 0.96 -9.62 17.67
C ALA A 423 0.59 -11.09 17.45
N ALA A 424 0.90 -11.97 18.41
CA ALA A 424 0.52 -13.39 18.35
C ALA A 424 -1.01 -13.58 18.29
N GLU A 425 -1.77 -12.77 19.01
CA GLU A 425 -3.23 -12.80 19.00
C GLU A 425 -3.81 -12.29 17.68
N GLN A 426 -3.24 -11.25 17.07
CA GLN A 426 -3.61 -10.80 15.73
C GLN A 426 -3.35 -11.92 14.70
N VAL A 427 -2.18 -12.56 14.76
CA VAL A 427 -1.85 -13.70 13.88
C VAL A 427 -2.80 -14.88 14.11
N GLN A 428 -3.09 -15.22 15.36
CA GLN A 428 -4.02 -16.31 15.70
C GLN A 428 -5.45 -15.98 15.27
N TYR A 429 -5.86 -14.70 15.30
CA TYR A 429 -7.18 -14.30 14.83
C TYR A 429 -7.41 -14.69 13.36
N PHE A 430 -6.46 -14.38 12.47
CA PHE A 430 -6.61 -14.68 11.04
C PHE A 430 -6.25 -16.11 10.65
N ASN A 431 -5.36 -16.78 11.40
CA ASN A 431 -4.80 -18.08 10.99
C ASN A 431 -5.20 -19.25 11.91
N GLY A 432 -5.68 -18.97 13.12
CA GLY A 432 -6.03 -19.99 14.10
C GLY A 432 -7.28 -20.78 13.72
N ALA A 433 -7.34 -22.03 14.14
CA ALA A 433 -8.55 -22.84 14.06
C ALA A 433 -9.67 -22.27 14.96
N ALA A 434 -10.93 -22.57 14.63
CA ALA A 434 -12.10 -22.02 15.31
C ALA A 434 -12.25 -22.43 16.80
N ASP A 435 -11.43 -23.38 17.27
CA ASP A 435 -11.33 -23.82 18.66
C ASP A 435 -10.22 -23.10 19.46
N THR A 436 -9.35 -22.34 18.79
CA THR A 436 -8.38 -21.46 19.44
C THR A 436 -9.07 -20.20 19.98
N PRO A 437 -8.53 -19.52 21.01
CA PRO A 437 -9.16 -18.32 21.58
C PRO A 437 -9.50 -17.25 20.54
N MET A 438 -8.53 -16.85 19.70
CA MET A 438 -8.76 -15.82 18.69
C MET A 438 -9.48 -16.35 17.45
N GLY A 439 -9.29 -17.62 17.07
CA GLY A 439 -10.06 -18.21 15.96
C GLY A 439 -11.55 -18.40 16.30
N LYS A 440 -11.88 -18.65 17.57
CA LYS A 440 -13.27 -18.65 18.06
C LYS A 440 -13.89 -17.26 18.00
N LEU A 441 -13.13 -16.22 18.33
CA LEU A 441 -13.59 -14.84 18.18
C LEU A 441 -13.85 -14.51 16.71
N ARG A 442 -12.92 -14.88 15.81
CA ARG A 442 -13.13 -14.73 14.36
C ARG A 442 -14.43 -15.40 13.91
N ALA A 443 -14.60 -16.68 14.24
CA ALA A 443 -15.81 -17.42 13.87
C ALA A 443 -17.11 -16.86 14.47
N ALA A 444 -17.04 -16.16 15.61
CA ALA A 444 -18.20 -15.47 16.20
C ALA A 444 -18.53 -14.15 15.49
N ASN A 445 -17.53 -13.52 14.86
CA ASN A 445 -17.68 -12.27 14.10
C ASN A 445 -18.22 -12.52 12.69
N GLY A 446 -18.05 -13.73 12.14
CA GLY A 446 -18.54 -14.15 10.83
C GLY A 446 -17.46 -14.84 10.02
#